data_AF-A0A420IT74-F1
#
_entry.id   AF-A0A420IT74-F1
#
_cell.length_a   1.000
_cell.length_b   1.000
_cell.length_c   1.000
_cell.angle_alpha   90.00
_cell.angle_beta   90.00
_cell.angle_gamma   90.00
#
_symmetry.space_group_name_H-M   'P 1'
#
loop_
_entity.id
_entity.type
_entity.pdbx_description
1 polymer ?
#
loop_
_entity_poly.entity_id
_entity_poly.type
_entity_poly.pdbx_seq_one_letter_code
_entity_poly.pdbx_strand_id
1 'polypeptide(L)'
;MATLFSSLNNMINLEKKSFSVAAISILFNPIFWNYIARQEYRSKCLTKLAGGNSRLACYLLGLTIFSLGIIRDLLYERAIREQPALSSLMTPLFKILSYCLLAAGNILVFSSIWALGITGTYLGDYFGILMENVVTGFPFNITSAPMYYGSTMNFLGTAIYFGKPAGILLTLEVLTVYLIALRFEDPFTREIYAKRDLKKK
;
A
#
# COMPACT_ATOMS: atom_id res chain seq x y z
N MET A 1 -6.78 -13.36 29.85
CA MET A 1 -6.87 -12.06 29.15
C MET A 1 -5.90 -11.03 29.73
N ALA A 2 -5.90 -10.79 31.06
CA ALA A 2 -4.97 -9.85 31.72
C ALA A 2 -3.46 -10.17 31.51
N THR A 3 -3.09 -11.45 31.50
CA THR A 3 -1.70 -11.91 31.27
C THR A 3 -1.23 -11.79 29.81
N LEU A 4 -2.15 -11.92 28.85
CA LEU A 4 -1.83 -11.70 27.42
C LEU A 4 -1.63 -10.21 27.14
N PHE A 5 -2.50 -9.36 27.71
CA PHE A 5 -2.36 -7.90 27.62
C PHE A 5 -1.11 -7.38 28.32
N SER A 6 -0.74 -7.92 29.49
CA SER A 6 0.51 -7.52 30.17
C SER A 6 1.76 -7.98 29.40
N SER A 7 1.71 -9.16 28.77
CA SER A 7 2.77 -9.67 27.90
C SER A 7 2.92 -8.81 26.62
N LEU A 8 1.79 -8.44 25.99
CA LEU A 8 1.77 -7.54 24.83
C LEU A 8 2.29 -6.14 25.18
N ASN A 9 1.93 -5.58 26.32
CA ASN A 9 2.44 -4.27 26.78
C ASN A 9 3.96 -4.28 27.02
N ASN A 10 4.54 -5.40 27.43
CA ASN A 10 6.00 -5.54 27.57
C ASN A 10 6.72 -5.65 26.20
N MET A 11 6.01 -6.06 25.15
CA MET A 11 6.56 -6.23 23.79
C MET A 11 6.26 -5.05 22.85
N ILE A 12 5.19 -4.29 23.13
CA ILE A 12 4.68 -3.19 22.32
C ILE A 12 4.31 -2.04 23.24
N ASN A 13 5.01 -0.92 23.11
CA ASN A 13 4.70 0.31 23.81
C ASN A 13 3.69 1.13 23.00
N LEU A 14 2.41 0.99 23.32
CA LEU A 14 1.31 1.71 22.66
C LEU A 14 1.24 3.20 23.04
N GLU A 15 1.89 3.63 24.13
CA GLU A 15 1.89 5.03 24.59
C GLU A 15 2.78 5.93 23.73
N LYS A 16 3.68 5.34 22.93
CA LYS A 16 4.53 6.12 22.01
C LYS A 16 3.68 6.81 20.95
N LYS A 17 3.73 8.13 20.94
CA LYS A 17 3.07 8.96 19.92
C LYS A 17 3.47 8.56 18.50
N SER A 18 4.73 8.18 18.27
CA SER A 18 5.24 7.71 16.99
C SER A 18 4.48 6.46 16.48
N PHE A 19 4.14 5.53 17.37
CA PHE A 19 3.34 4.34 17.03
C PHE A 19 1.94 4.71 16.56
N SER A 20 1.24 5.58 17.30
CA SER A 20 -0.09 6.06 16.90
C SER A 20 -0.05 6.85 15.60
N VAL A 21 0.96 7.70 15.40
CA VAL A 21 1.14 8.47 14.16
C VAL A 21 1.39 7.54 12.97
N ALA A 22 2.19 6.48 13.13
CA ALA A 22 2.42 5.49 12.08
C ALA A 22 1.13 4.74 11.73
N ALA A 23 0.37 4.26 12.72
CA ALA A 23 -0.91 3.59 12.51
C ALA A 23 -1.91 4.48 11.75
N ILE A 24 -2.10 5.72 12.21
CA ILE A 24 -2.97 6.70 11.53
C ILE A 24 -2.49 6.95 10.10
N SER A 25 -1.19 7.09 9.87
CA SER A 25 -0.64 7.29 8.52
C SER A 25 -0.85 6.06 7.62
N ILE A 26 -0.75 4.85 8.16
CA ILE A 26 -1.03 3.60 7.43
C ILE A 26 -2.49 3.56 7.00
N LEU A 27 -3.42 3.88 7.92
CA LEU A 27 -4.85 3.92 7.63
C LEU A 27 -5.23 5.03 6.65
N PHE A 28 -4.65 6.23 6.82
CA PHE A 28 -4.94 7.40 6.01
C PHE A 28 -4.66 7.17 4.53
N ASN A 29 -3.52 6.55 4.23
CA ASN A 29 -3.03 6.40 2.86
C ASN A 29 -4.07 5.72 1.93
N PRO A 30 -4.58 4.50 2.20
CA PRO A 30 -5.59 3.88 1.36
C PRO A 30 -6.91 4.60 1.27
N ILE A 31 -7.33 5.26 2.34
CA ILE A 31 -8.54 6.08 2.36
C ILE A 31 -8.37 7.28 1.42
N PHE A 32 -7.24 7.96 1.50
CA PHE A 32 -6.94 9.14 0.70
C PHE A 32 -7.03 8.85 -0.80
N TRP A 33 -6.27 7.86 -1.31
CA TRP A 33 -6.26 7.62 -2.75
C TRP A 33 -7.59 7.07 -3.26
N ASN A 34 -8.26 6.19 -2.50
CA ASN A 34 -9.58 5.68 -2.90
C ASN A 34 -10.62 6.81 -2.98
N TYR A 35 -10.62 7.71 -2.01
CA TYR A 35 -11.55 8.82 -1.97
C TYR A 35 -11.27 9.81 -3.11
N ILE A 36 -10.04 10.28 -3.23
CA ILE A 36 -9.65 11.31 -4.22
C ILE A 36 -9.84 10.78 -5.65
N ALA A 37 -9.49 9.53 -5.94
CA ALA A 37 -9.67 8.97 -7.27
C ALA A 37 -11.16 8.89 -7.67
N ARG A 38 -12.04 8.45 -6.76
CA ARG A 38 -13.50 8.42 -7.03
C ARG A 38 -14.07 9.82 -7.19
N GLN A 39 -13.62 10.75 -6.36
CA GLN A 39 -14.00 12.16 -6.46
C GLN A 39 -13.63 12.70 -7.83
N GLU A 40 -12.41 12.40 -8.31
CA GLU A 40 -11.96 12.75 -9.64
C GLU A 40 -12.82 12.09 -10.72
N TYR A 41 -13.11 10.79 -10.63
CA TYR A 41 -13.94 10.11 -11.61
C TYR A 41 -15.33 10.76 -11.77
N ARG A 42 -15.95 11.18 -10.67
CA ARG A 42 -17.29 11.77 -10.66
C ARG A 42 -17.33 13.25 -11.04
N SER A 43 -16.37 14.05 -10.56
CA SER A 43 -16.45 15.52 -10.65
C SER A 43 -15.42 16.17 -11.58
N LYS A 44 -14.38 15.40 -11.95
CA LYS A 44 -13.20 15.84 -12.72
C LYS A 44 -12.49 17.05 -12.10
N CYS A 45 -12.48 17.14 -10.78
CA CYS A 45 -11.93 18.28 -10.04
C CYS A 45 -10.43 18.46 -10.31
N LEU A 46 -9.63 17.40 -10.20
CA LEU A 46 -8.19 17.48 -10.43
C LEU A 46 -7.89 17.76 -11.90
N THR A 47 -8.65 17.14 -12.81
CA THR A 47 -8.52 17.44 -14.24
C THR A 47 -8.82 18.90 -14.55
N LYS A 48 -9.86 19.50 -13.93
CA LYS A 48 -10.17 20.93 -14.07
C LYS A 48 -9.07 21.82 -13.50
N LEU A 49 -8.53 21.49 -12.33
CA LEU A 49 -7.41 22.21 -11.72
C LEU A 49 -6.13 22.13 -12.58
N ALA A 50 -5.94 21.02 -13.32
CA ALA A 50 -4.85 20.85 -14.27
C ALA A 50 -5.16 21.43 -15.67
N GLY A 51 -6.09 22.39 -15.78
CA GLY A 51 -6.41 23.06 -17.04
C GLY A 51 -7.09 22.16 -18.08
N GLY A 52 -7.80 21.12 -17.63
CA GLY A 52 -8.47 20.14 -18.49
C GLY A 52 -7.58 18.97 -18.93
N ASN A 53 -6.32 18.89 -18.48
CA ASN A 53 -5.40 17.82 -18.85
C ASN A 53 -5.45 16.65 -17.84
N SER A 54 -6.20 15.60 -18.18
CA SER A 54 -6.34 14.40 -17.34
C SER A 54 -5.03 13.66 -17.08
N ARG A 55 -4.11 13.63 -18.04
CA ARG A 55 -2.80 12.96 -17.86
C ARG A 55 -1.95 13.71 -16.85
N LEU A 56 -1.86 15.04 -16.99
CA LEU A 56 -1.14 15.87 -16.03
C LEU A 56 -1.73 15.72 -14.62
N ALA A 57 -3.06 15.76 -14.50
CA ALA A 57 -3.74 15.56 -13.21
C ALA A 57 -3.44 14.18 -12.60
N CYS A 58 -3.42 13.11 -13.42
CA CYS A 58 -3.06 11.77 -12.99
C CYS A 58 -1.60 11.69 -12.51
N TYR A 59 -0.64 12.29 -13.23
CA TYR A 59 0.75 12.34 -12.79
C TYR A 59 0.94 13.12 -11.47
N LEU A 60 0.23 14.24 -11.30
CA LEU A 60 0.27 15.02 -10.06
C LEU A 60 -0.32 14.23 -8.87
N LEU A 61 -1.43 13.52 -9.09
CA LEU A 61 -1.97 12.62 -8.07
C LEU A 61 -1.01 11.48 -7.77
N GLY A 62 -0.41 10.87 -8.79
CA GLY A 62 0.57 9.80 -8.62
C GLY A 62 1.80 10.24 -7.83
N LEU A 63 2.34 11.43 -8.11
CA LEU A 63 3.41 12.03 -7.32
C LEU A 63 2.98 12.22 -5.86
N THR A 64 1.77 12.71 -5.63
CA THR A 64 1.23 12.93 -4.28
C THR A 64 1.11 11.60 -3.52
N ILE A 65 0.51 10.57 -4.13
CA ILE A 65 0.35 9.24 -3.52
C ILE A 65 1.72 8.63 -3.22
N PHE A 66 2.68 8.72 -4.15
CA PHE A 66 4.03 8.22 -3.97
C PHE A 66 4.74 8.92 -2.80
N SER A 67 4.68 10.25 -2.73
CA SER A 67 5.27 11.03 -1.64
C SER A 67 4.63 10.71 -0.28
N LEU A 68 3.30 10.56 -0.22
CA LEU A 68 2.60 10.12 0.99
C LEU A 68 2.99 8.68 1.38
N GLY A 69 3.28 7.82 0.40
CA GLY A 69 3.85 6.49 0.60
C GLY A 69 5.21 6.57 1.31
N ILE A 70 6.13 7.40 0.80
CA ILE A 70 7.44 7.61 1.42
C ILE A 70 7.29 8.12 2.86
N ILE A 71 6.44 9.12 3.09
CA ILE A 71 6.22 9.69 4.42
C ILE A 71 5.70 8.61 5.38
N ARG A 72 4.70 7.81 4.97
CA ARG A 72 4.19 6.70 5.77
C ARG A 72 5.30 5.70 6.11
N ASP A 73 6.13 5.34 5.15
CA ASP A 73 7.20 4.35 5.36
C ASP A 73 8.27 4.89 6.33
N LEU A 74 8.59 6.19 6.26
CA LEU A 74 9.48 6.85 7.23
C LEU A 74 8.86 6.92 8.64
N LEU A 75 7.56 7.22 8.75
CA LEU A 75 6.85 7.24 10.03
C LEU A 75 6.79 5.84 10.65
N TYR A 76 6.53 4.82 9.83
CA TYR A 76 6.55 3.42 10.24
C TYR A 76 7.92 3.01 10.77
N GLU A 77 8.98 3.29 10.00
CA GLU A 77 10.35 2.94 10.36
C GLU A 77 10.76 3.58 11.69
N ARG A 78 10.49 4.88 11.83
CA ARG A 78 10.76 5.62 13.06
C ARG A 78 9.98 5.04 14.24
N ALA A 79 8.70 4.72 14.05
CA ALA A 79 7.86 4.15 15.08
C ALA A 79 8.38 2.80 15.58
N ILE A 80 8.80 1.90 14.68
CA ILE A 80 9.31 0.58 15.10
C ILE A 80 10.70 0.66 15.75
N ARG A 81 11.54 1.65 15.41
CA ARG A 81 12.84 1.84 16.07
C ARG A 81 12.70 2.17 17.54
N GLU A 82 11.68 2.95 17.91
CA GLU A 82 11.39 3.36 19.27
C GLU A 82 10.74 2.26 20.14
N GLN A 83 10.45 1.10 19.56
CA GLN A 83 9.80 -0.03 20.22
C GLN A 83 10.80 -1.04 20.79
N PRO A 84 10.45 -1.83 21.81
CA PRO A 84 11.31 -2.92 22.30
C PRO A 84 11.65 -3.91 21.19
N ALA A 85 12.91 -4.38 21.17
CA ALA A 85 13.32 -5.48 20.30
C ALA A 85 13.15 -6.82 21.02
N LEU A 86 12.79 -7.86 20.28
CA LEU A 86 12.64 -9.21 20.79
C LEU A 86 13.81 -10.07 20.28
N SER A 87 14.67 -10.52 21.19
CA SER A 87 15.89 -11.27 20.84
C SER A 87 15.63 -12.55 20.03
N SER A 88 14.48 -13.19 20.22
CA SER A 88 14.10 -14.40 19.46
C SER A 88 13.88 -14.11 17.96
N LEU A 89 13.57 -12.87 17.58
CA LEU A 89 13.45 -12.45 16.17
C LEU A 89 14.78 -12.01 15.55
N MET A 90 15.86 -11.98 16.32
CA MET A 90 17.17 -11.50 15.86
C MET A 90 18.13 -12.63 15.46
N THR A 91 17.63 -13.86 15.34
CA THR A 91 18.45 -15.01 14.94
C THR A 91 18.84 -14.93 13.46
N PRO A 92 19.93 -15.62 13.04
CA PRO A 92 20.32 -15.67 11.63
C PRO A 92 19.21 -16.14 10.69
N LEU A 93 18.36 -17.07 11.15
CA LEU A 93 17.21 -17.56 10.39
C LEU A 93 16.21 -16.44 10.09
N PHE A 94 15.85 -15.64 11.10
CA PHE A 94 14.94 -14.51 10.90
C PHE A 94 15.56 -13.39 10.06
N LYS A 95 16.87 -13.20 10.13
CA LYS A 95 17.58 -12.28 9.20
C LYS A 95 17.47 -12.75 7.75
N ILE A 96 17.71 -14.04 7.47
CA ILE A 96 17.53 -14.59 6.11
C ILE A 96 16.07 -14.41 5.66
N LEU A 97 15.10 -14.78 6.51
CA LEU A 97 13.68 -14.61 6.21
C LEU A 97 13.33 -13.15 5.88
N SER A 98 13.88 -12.18 6.64
CA SER A 98 13.66 -10.75 6.38
C SER A 98 14.15 -10.33 5.00
N TYR A 99 15.33 -10.79 4.58
CA TYR A 99 15.87 -10.48 3.25
C TYR A 99 15.07 -11.15 2.14
N CYS A 100 14.62 -12.40 2.33
CA CYS A 100 13.75 -13.08 1.38
C CYS A 100 12.42 -12.34 1.19
N LEU A 101 11.80 -11.89 2.29
CA LEU A 101 10.56 -11.11 2.25
C LEU A 101 10.76 -9.77 1.53
N LEU A 102 11.83 -9.04 1.85
CA LEU A 102 12.15 -7.77 1.19
C LEU A 102 12.45 -7.94 -0.29
N ALA A 103 13.19 -8.99 -0.68
CA ALA A 103 13.50 -9.26 -2.07
C ALA A 103 12.23 -9.60 -2.86
N ALA A 104 11.43 -10.55 -2.37
CA ALA A 104 10.19 -10.94 -3.03
C ALA A 104 9.17 -9.79 -3.05
N GLY A 105 9.05 -9.02 -1.97
CA GLY A 105 8.17 -7.86 -1.89
C GLY A 105 8.52 -6.78 -2.91
N ASN A 106 9.79 -6.41 -3.01
CA ASN A 106 10.27 -5.46 -4.02
C ASN A 106 10.11 -5.99 -5.45
N ILE A 107 10.37 -7.28 -5.70
CA ILE A 107 10.12 -7.89 -7.01
C ILE A 107 8.66 -7.71 -7.40
N LEU A 108 7.71 -8.04 -6.52
CA LEU A 108 6.28 -7.87 -6.80
C LEU A 108 5.91 -6.41 -7.05
N VAL A 109 6.39 -5.48 -6.22
CA VAL A 109 6.08 -4.04 -6.38
C VAL A 109 6.63 -3.49 -7.70
N PHE A 110 7.93 -3.66 -7.96
CA PHE A 110 8.55 -3.07 -9.14
C PHE A 110 8.07 -3.69 -10.44
N SER A 111 7.87 -5.01 -10.47
CA SER A 111 7.31 -5.65 -11.66
C SER A 111 5.84 -5.28 -11.90
N SER A 112 5.06 -4.98 -10.86
CA SER A 112 3.71 -4.43 -11.01
C SER A 112 3.73 -3.05 -11.66
N ILE A 113 4.61 -2.17 -11.19
CA ILE A 113 4.77 -0.81 -11.73
C ILE A 113 5.25 -0.88 -13.19
N TRP A 114 6.18 -1.79 -13.49
CA TRP A 114 6.64 -2.02 -14.86
C TRP A 114 5.51 -2.45 -15.78
N ALA A 115 4.67 -3.40 -15.34
CA ALA A 115 3.61 -3.96 -16.17
C ALA A 115 2.41 -3.00 -16.35
N LEU A 116 2.06 -2.23 -15.32
CA LEU A 116 0.97 -1.26 -15.36
C LEU A 116 1.37 0.11 -15.93
N GLY A 117 2.67 0.44 -15.87
CA GLY A 117 3.16 1.80 -16.06
C GLY A 117 2.70 2.75 -14.95
N ILE A 118 3.13 4.01 -15.03
CA ILE A 118 2.82 5.02 -14.01
C ILE A 118 1.31 5.29 -13.92
N THR A 119 0.63 5.49 -15.05
CA THR A 119 -0.80 5.79 -15.04
C THR A 119 -1.64 4.60 -14.58
N GLY A 120 -1.28 3.37 -14.94
CA GLY A 120 -1.97 2.18 -14.44
C GLY A 120 -1.74 1.96 -12.95
N THR A 121 -0.55 2.30 -12.44
CA THR A 121 -0.23 2.20 -11.00
C THR A 121 -0.98 3.22 -10.16
N TYR A 122 -1.11 4.46 -10.65
CA TYR A 122 -1.67 5.58 -9.90
C TYR A 122 -3.07 5.99 -10.37
N LEU A 123 -3.95 4.99 -10.54
CA LEU A 123 -5.41 5.18 -10.69
C LEU A 123 -5.82 5.98 -11.95
N GLY A 124 -5.06 5.82 -13.04
CA GLY A 124 -5.31 6.52 -14.31
C GLY A 124 -6.66 6.21 -14.95
N ASP A 125 -7.26 5.05 -14.64
CA ASP A 125 -8.61 4.69 -15.05
C ASP A 125 -9.68 5.67 -14.53
N TYR A 126 -9.49 6.24 -13.34
CA TYR A 126 -10.37 7.27 -12.78
C TYR A 126 -10.29 8.60 -13.55
N PHE A 127 -9.16 8.85 -14.22
CA PHE A 127 -8.93 9.97 -15.12
C PHE A 127 -9.39 9.69 -16.56
N GLY A 128 -9.82 8.46 -16.85
CA GLY A 128 -10.20 8.01 -18.20
C GLY A 128 -9.01 7.52 -19.05
N ILE A 129 -7.86 7.28 -18.42
CA ILE A 129 -6.66 6.73 -19.06
C ILE A 129 -6.74 5.21 -18.90
N LEU A 130 -7.42 4.54 -19.83
CA LEU A 130 -7.69 3.11 -19.75
C LEU A 130 -6.64 2.33 -20.52
N MET A 131 -6.15 1.25 -19.92
CA MET A 131 -5.31 0.27 -20.62
C MET A 131 -6.16 -0.45 -21.66
N GLU A 132 -5.56 -0.93 -22.74
CA GLU A 132 -6.31 -1.68 -23.76
C GLU A 132 -6.77 -3.04 -23.21
N ASN A 133 -5.83 -3.78 -22.64
CA ASN A 133 -6.01 -5.10 -22.09
C ASN A 133 -5.67 -5.14 -20.61
N VAL A 134 -6.37 -6.02 -19.87
CA VAL A 134 -6.01 -6.33 -18.48
C VAL A 134 -4.65 -7.03 -18.47
N VAL A 135 -3.77 -6.62 -17.56
CA VAL A 135 -2.47 -7.26 -17.38
C VAL A 135 -2.67 -8.61 -16.71
N THR A 136 -2.33 -9.68 -17.41
CA THR A 136 -2.45 -11.07 -16.92
C THR A 136 -1.10 -11.77 -16.74
N GLY A 137 -0.01 -11.16 -17.22
CA GLY A 137 1.35 -11.67 -17.06
C GLY A 137 1.93 -11.42 -15.68
N PHE A 138 3.22 -11.72 -15.48
CA PHE A 138 3.89 -11.48 -14.20
C PHE A 138 3.90 -9.98 -13.83
N PRO A 139 3.64 -9.61 -12.56
CA PRO A 139 3.35 -10.47 -11.40
C PRO A 139 1.85 -10.81 -11.18
N PHE A 140 0.97 -10.36 -12.06
CA PHE A 140 -0.49 -10.53 -11.97
C PHE A 140 -0.97 -11.97 -12.21
N ASN A 141 -0.14 -12.82 -12.81
CA ASN A 141 -0.40 -14.27 -12.90
C ASN A 141 -0.23 -15.01 -11.56
N ILE A 142 0.45 -14.40 -10.57
CA ILE A 142 0.66 -15.00 -9.24
C ILE A 142 -0.44 -14.58 -8.26
N THR A 143 -0.82 -13.30 -8.29
CA THR A 143 -1.86 -12.72 -7.44
C THR A 143 -2.50 -11.55 -8.15
N SER A 144 -3.77 -11.26 -7.88
CA SER A 144 -4.49 -10.13 -8.49
C SER A 144 -4.03 -8.77 -7.96
N ALA A 145 -3.38 -8.72 -6.78
CA ALA A 145 -2.98 -7.49 -6.11
C ALA A 145 -1.47 -7.50 -5.71
N PRO A 146 -0.55 -7.72 -6.66
CA PRO A 146 0.86 -7.99 -6.37
C PRO A 146 1.56 -6.83 -5.65
N MET A 147 1.23 -5.58 -5.97
CA MET A 147 1.78 -4.41 -5.27
C MET A 147 1.34 -4.34 -3.79
N TYR A 148 0.09 -4.68 -3.48
CA TYR A 148 -0.43 -4.67 -2.11
C TYR A 148 0.22 -5.76 -1.25
N TYR A 149 0.33 -6.98 -1.77
CA TYR A 149 1.04 -8.07 -1.09
C TYR A 149 2.54 -7.79 -1.00
N GLY A 150 3.17 -7.32 -2.08
CA GLY A 150 4.60 -6.99 -2.09
C GLY A 150 4.95 -5.89 -1.09
N SER A 151 4.13 -4.84 -0.99
CA SER A 151 4.27 -3.81 0.04
C SER A 151 4.11 -4.41 1.44
N THR A 152 3.11 -5.26 1.68
CA THR A 152 2.94 -5.95 2.98
C THR A 152 4.17 -6.77 3.36
N MET A 153 4.75 -7.49 2.40
CA MET A 153 5.99 -8.26 2.59
C MET A 153 7.17 -7.34 2.96
N ASN A 154 7.27 -6.15 2.37
CA ASN A 154 8.31 -5.17 2.72
C ASN A 154 8.15 -4.63 4.15
N PHE A 155 6.92 -4.37 4.59
CA PHE A 155 6.64 -3.99 5.98
C PHE A 155 7.02 -5.10 6.96
N LEU A 156 6.61 -6.34 6.66
CA LEU A 156 6.92 -7.52 7.49
C LEU A 156 8.42 -7.79 7.55
N GLY A 157 9.08 -7.78 6.39
CA GLY A 157 10.51 -8.00 6.28
C GLY A 157 11.29 -6.99 7.10
N THR A 158 10.91 -5.71 7.04
CA THR A 158 11.49 -4.64 7.86
C THR A 158 11.26 -4.88 9.36
N ALA A 159 10.05 -5.27 9.78
CA ALA A 159 9.75 -5.57 11.18
C ALA A 159 10.62 -6.71 11.73
N ILE A 160 10.73 -7.80 10.97
CA ILE A 160 11.55 -8.96 11.32
C ILE A 160 13.03 -8.59 11.33
N TYR A 161 13.49 -7.82 10.34
CA TYR A 161 14.87 -7.36 10.27
C TYR A 161 15.28 -6.61 11.54
N PHE A 162 14.43 -5.70 12.05
CA PHE A 162 14.71 -4.99 13.29
C PHE A 162 14.31 -5.76 14.56
N GLY A 163 13.71 -6.94 14.43
CA GLY A 163 13.21 -7.76 15.53
C GLY A 163 12.14 -7.05 16.36
N LYS A 164 11.24 -6.30 15.71
CA LYS A 164 10.25 -5.43 16.39
C LYS A 164 8.84 -6.03 16.31
N PRO A 165 8.29 -6.58 17.41
CA PRO A 165 6.92 -7.09 17.44
C PRO A 165 5.87 -6.03 17.07
N ALA A 166 6.08 -4.79 17.47
CA ALA A 166 5.24 -3.66 17.10
C ALA A 166 5.14 -3.45 15.57
N GLY A 167 6.23 -3.72 14.83
CA GLY A 167 6.22 -3.66 13.37
C GLY A 167 5.40 -4.77 12.73
N ILE A 168 5.37 -5.96 13.34
CA ILE A 168 4.51 -7.07 12.90
C ILE A 168 3.03 -6.68 13.09
N LEU A 169 2.69 -6.06 14.21
CA LEU A 169 1.33 -5.56 14.45
C LEU A 169 0.90 -4.50 13.42
N LEU A 170 1.76 -3.50 13.17
CA LEU A 170 1.51 -2.50 12.13
C LEU A 170 1.47 -3.12 10.71
N THR A 171 2.20 -4.20 10.46
CA THR A 171 2.10 -4.95 9.20
C THR A 171 0.73 -5.61 9.04
N LEU A 172 0.17 -6.17 10.12
CA LEU A 172 -1.20 -6.71 10.10
C LEU A 172 -2.23 -5.61 9.80
N GLU A 173 -2.03 -4.41 10.35
CA GLU A 173 -2.83 -3.24 10.01
C GLU A 173 -2.71 -2.91 8.51
N VAL A 174 -1.48 -2.82 7.97
CA VAL A 174 -1.22 -2.59 6.54
C VAL A 174 -1.99 -3.59 5.66
N LEU A 175 -1.86 -4.88 5.95
CA LEU A 175 -2.56 -5.92 5.18
C LEU A 175 -4.08 -5.75 5.28
N THR A 176 -4.59 -5.46 6.47
CA THR A 176 -6.03 -5.28 6.71
C THR A 176 -6.58 -4.11 5.91
N VAL A 177 -5.92 -2.94 5.98
CA VAL A 177 -6.38 -1.74 5.25
C VAL A 177 -6.29 -1.93 3.75
N TYR A 178 -5.27 -2.65 3.26
CA TYR A 178 -5.14 -2.99 1.84
C TYR A 178 -6.25 -3.92 1.36
N LEU A 179 -6.56 -4.98 2.11
CA LEU A 179 -7.67 -5.88 1.76
C LEU A 179 -9.03 -5.16 1.77
N ILE A 180 -9.22 -4.22 2.69
CA ILE A 180 -10.42 -3.37 2.70
C ILE A 180 -10.44 -2.47 1.46
N ALA A 181 -9.33 -1.79 1.15
CA ALA A 181 -9.22 -0.92 -0.03
C ALA A 181 -9.55 -1.68 -1.33
N LEU A 182 -9.02 -2.88 -1.51
CA LEU A 182 -9.28 -3.75 -2.67
C LEU A 182 -10.77 -4.08 -2.84
N ARG A 183 -11.51 -4.31 -1.74
CA ARG A 183 -12.97 -4.56 -1.82
C ARG A 183 -13.74 -3.39 -2.40
N PHE A 184 -13.22 -2.18 -2.27
CA PHE A 184 -13.82 -0.99 -2.84
C PHE A 184 -13.27 -0.69 -4.23
N GLU A 185 -11.97 -0.90 -4.47
CA GLU A 185 -11.28 -0.58 -5.72
C GLU A 185 -11.65 -1.55 -6.85
N ASP A 186 -11.57 -2.87 -6.62
CA ASP A 186 -11.75 -3.88 -7.66
C ASP A 186 -13.13 -3.82 -8.35
N PRO A 187 -14.27 -3.65 -7.63
CA PRO A 187 -15.56 -3.51 -8.29
C PRO A 187 -15.65 -2.21 -9.11
N PHE A 188 -15.08 -1.12 -8.60
CA PHE A 188 -15.15 0.18 -9.25
C PHE A 188 -14.34 0.19 -10.55
N THR A 189 -13.11 -0.31 -10.52
CA THR A 189 -12.29 -0.46 -11.73
C THR A 189 -12.97 -1.36 -12.74
N ARG A 190 -13.53 -2.51 -12.34
CA ARG A 190 -14.31 -3.37 -13.26
C ARG A 190 -15.50 -2.63 -13.90
N GLU A 191 -16.22 -1.80 -13.15
CA GLU A 191 -17.32 -1.01 -13.68
C GLU A 191 -16.85 0.00 -14.74
N ILE A 192 -15.70 0.67 -14.52
CA ILE A 192 -15.10 1.60 -15.49
C ILE A 192 -14.81 0.87 -16.81
N TYR A 193 -14.14 -0.28 -16.74
CA TYR A 193 -13.78 -1.06 -17.93
C TYR A 193 -15.02 -1.66 -18.62
N ALA A 194 -16.02 -2.12 -17.88
CA ALA A 194 -17.28 -2.58 -18.46
C ALA A 194 -18.01 -1.47 -19.24
N LYS A 195 -18.05 -0.24 -18.69
CA LYS A 195 -18.62 0.93 -19.38
C LYS A 195 -17.85 1.30 -20.65
N ARG A 196 -16.53 1.16 -20.65
CA ARG A 196 -15.70 1.36 -21.85
C ARG A 196 -16.08 0.36 -22.94
N ASP A 197 -16.21 -0.92 -22.59
CA ASP A 197 -16.48 -1.98 -23.56
C ASP A 197 -17.88 -1.86 -24.16
N LEU A 198 -18.86 -1.39 -23.39
CA LEU A 198 -20.20 -1.07 -23.90
C LEU A 198 -20.20 0.08 -24.91
N LYS A 199 -19.31 1.07 -24.75
CA LYS A 199 -19.20 2.22 -25.69
C LYS A 199 -18.44 1.90 -26.97
N LYS A 200 -17.68 0.79 -26.98
CA LYS A 200 -16.95 0.32 -28.17
C LYS A 200 -17.80 -0.58 -29.08
N LYS A 201 -18.93 -1.08 -28.57
CA LYS A 201 -19.95 -1.82 -29.33
C LYS A 201 -20.91 -0.84 -30.00
#